data_AF-A0A7G5C118-F1
#
_entry.id   AF-A0A7G5C118-F1
#
_cell.length_a   1.000
_cell.length_b   1.000
_cell.length_c   1.000
_cell.angle_alpha   90.00
_cell.angle_beta   90.00
_cell.angle_gamma   90.00
#
_symmetry.space_group_name_H-M   'P 1'
#
loop_
_entity.id
_entity.type
_entity.pdbx_description
1 polymer ?
#
loop_
_entity_poly.entity_id
_entity_poly.type
_entity_poly.pdbx_seq_one_letter_code
_entity_poly.pdbx_strand_id
1 'polypeptide(L)'
;MPIRRRMLLSYTVMMLVSVLSILALLLTVAIAITGDWTGVRNLFDKQYALKPISIEEQNAFDEVRYLAKKTPDRLHDTELLSGLDVRLPSVQSGLIVREGDRILYATPALGMIATEVELPAYEMVNINVRGTWSADDRFFTYVKFDFLFPNQTPGSIYIVKQVSPYGEMTSEWFPAMIALLLILPLLVNGLLNYYVSRSIVNPLKELKRATDQIREGDLAFEVRKGSRDEIGQLFHSFEEMRRRLEQSVGLQLQYEENRKELLSNISHDLKTPITTIKGYVEGIRDGVANTPDKLDVYLSTIYSKAVAMDRLIDELFLFSKLDLGKVPFNFEKVNIGRYMEDLVEELEMDLAERGISIRYLPPHDGPLYAKVDRDKLKRAMFNITDNSVKYMDKPHKEILISMSARKRDEILVEVEDNGPGIEAEAVPHIFERFYRAEQSRSLQTGGSGLGLAIVKQIIHEHGGNIRATSREGEGTTISFTLKRMEGEMDS
;
A
#
# COMPACT_ATOMS: atom_id res chain seq x y z
N MET A 1 2.70 -7.22 13.90
CA MET A 1 1.45 -7.79 14.46
C MET A 1 0.34 -7.50 13.48
N PRO A 2 -0.52 -8.48 13.16
CA PRO A 2 -1.57 -8.28 12.16
C PRO A 2 -2.51 -7.12 12.47
N ILE A 3 -2.99 -6.42 11.45
CA ILE A 3 -3.96 -5.31 11.55
C ILE A 3 -5.18 -5.79 12.35
N ARG A 4 -5.68 -6.99 12.01
CA ARG A 4 -6.81 -7.63 12.71
C ARG A 4 -6.52 -7.83 14.19
N ARG A 5 -5.30 -8.27 14.56
CA ARG A 5 -4.91 -8.46 15.96
C ARG A 5 -4.77 -7.13 16.71
N ARG A 6 -4.22 -6.09 16.09
CA ARG A 6 -4.13 -4.74 16.68
C ARG A 6 -5.51 -4.14 16.92
N MET A 7 -6.41 -4.23 15.94
CA MET A 7 -7.79 -3.79 16.08
C MET A 7 -8.51 -4.56 17.18
N LEU A 8 -8.43 -5.90 17.16
CA LEU A 8 -9.10 -6.72 18.16
C LEU A 8 -8.57 -6.41 19.57
N LEU A 9 -7.25 -6.33 19.75
CA LEU A 9 -6.64 -5.95 21.02
C LEU A 9 -7.13 -4.57 21.48
N SER A 10 -7.13 -3.57 20.58
CA SER A 10 -7.61 -2.22 20.88
C SER A 10 -9.07 -2.24 21.33
N TYR A 11 -9.96 -2.91 20.59
CA TYR A 11 -11.38 -2.99 20.94
C TYR A 11 -11.61 -3.78 22.24
N THR A 12 -10.91 -4.89 22.44
CA THR A 12 -11.00 -5.67 23.68
C THR A 12 -10.54 -4.85 24.88
N VAL A 13 -9.42 -4.12 24.78
CA VAL A 13 -8.93 -3.25 25.84
C VAL A 13 -9.91 -2.10 26.11
N MET A 14 -10.40 -1.43 25.08
CA MET A 14 -11.40 -0.36 25.20
C MET A 14 -12.68 -0.86 25.88
N MET A 15 -13.19 -2.02 25.49
CA MET A 15 -14.38 -2.62 26.08
C MET A 15 -14.14 -3.01 27.54
N LEU A 16 -13.02 -3.67 27.82
CA LEU A 16 -12.67 -4.15 29.15
C LEU A 16 -12.46 -2.99 30.13
N VAL A 17 -11.74 -1.94 29.73
CA VAL A 17 -11.56 -0.73 30.55
C VAL A 17 -12.92 -0.08 30.82
N SER A 18 -13.78 0.05 29.80
CA SER A 18 -15.10 0.65 29.97
C SER A 18 -16.00 -0.16 30.92
N VAL A 19 -16.05 -1.49 30.75
CA VAL A 19 -16.86 -2.38 31.60
C VAL A 19 -16.33 -2.39 33.04
N LEU A 20 -15.02 -2.53 33.22
CA LEU A 20 -14.41 -2.52 34.57
C LEU A 20 -14.64 -1.19 35.27
N SER A 21 -14.54 -0.06 34.56
CA SER A 21 -14.81 1.25 35.15
C SER A 21 -16.28 1.47 35.48
N ILE A 22 -17.22 0.95 34.68
CA ILE A 22 -18.64 0.97 35.01
C ILE A 22 -18.91 0.12 36.26
N LEU A 23 -18.35 -1.10 36.33
CA LEU A 23 -18.50 -1.98 37.50
C LEU A 23 -17.88 -1.35 38.75
N ALA A 24 -16.69 -0.76 38.63
CA ALA A 24 -16.02 -0.05 39.72
C ALA A 24 -16.84 1.18 40.17
N LEU A 25 -17.44 1.92 39.24
CA LEU A 25 -18.31 3.05 39.53
C LEU A 25 -19.58 2.61 40.28
N LEU A 26 -20.24 1.55 39.81
CA LEU A 26 -21.42 0.99 40.47
C LEU A 26 -21.10 0.51 41.89
N LEU A 27 -19.97 -0.19 42.05
CA LEU A 27 -19.50 -0.66 43.36
C LEU A 27 -19.17 0.52 44.29
N THR A 28 -18.52 1.53 43.77
CA THR A 28 -18.21 2.78 44.48
C THR A 28 -19.48 3.46 44.98
N VAL A 29 -20.46 3.66 44.11
CA VAL A 29 -21.75 4.27 44.46
C VAL A 29 -22.50 3.42 45.47
N ALA A 30 -22.50 2.10 45.32
CA ALA A 30 -23.11 1.17 46.27
C ALA A 30 -22.50 1.32 47.67
N ILE A 31 -21.16 1.32 47.79
CA ILE A 31 -20.45 1.52 49.06
C ILE A 31 -20.78 2.87 49.69
N ALA A 32 -20.85 3.94 48.90
CA ALA A 32 -21.20 5.26 49.42
C ALA A 32 -22.63 5.37 49.94
N ILE A 33 -23.58 4.63 49.34
CA ILE A 33 -24.96 4.57 49.83
C ILE A 33 -25.06 3.73 51.12
N THR A 34 -24.32 2.62 51.22
CA THR A 34 -24.43 1.69 52.36
C THR A 34 -23.51 2.02 53.54
N GLY A 35 -22.45 2.78 53.31
CA GLY A 35 -21.44 3.16 54.31
C GLY A 35 -20.40 2.08 54.62
N ASP A 36 -20.62 0.82 54.22
CA ASP A 36 -19.69 -0.29 54.40
C ASP A 36 -19.83 -1.40 53.33
N TRP A 37 -18.86 -2.31 53.26
CA TRP A 37 -18.84 -3.46 52.34
C TRP A 37 -19.91 -4.51 52.67
N THR A 38 -20.20 -4.70 53.96
CA THR A 38 -21.21 -5.65 54.46
C THR A 38 -22.63 -5.24 54.07
N GLY A 39 -22.93 -3.95 54.08
CA GLY A 39 -24.20 -3.38 53.60
C GLY A 39 -24.39 -3.54 52.10
N VAL A 40 -23.32 -3.52 51.30
CA VAL A 40 -23.41 -3.79 49.85
C VAL A 40 -23.95 -5.20 49.58
N ARG A 41 -23.56 -6.19 50.40
CA ARG A 41 -24.09 -7.56 50.29
C ARG A 41 -25.59 -7.65 50.60
N ASN A 42 -26.09 -6.74 51.42
CA ASN A 42 -27.49 -6.69 51.87
C ASN A 42 -28.34 -5.65 51.12
N LEU A 43 -27.80 -5.01 50.06
CA LEU A 43 -28.49 -3.98 49.26
C LEU A 43 -29.80 -4.48 48.64
N PHE A 44 -29.87 -5.76 48.30
CA PHE A 44 -31.07 -6.37 47.71
C PHE A 44 -32.16 -6.70 48.75
N ASP A 45 -31.82 -6.72 50.05
CA ASP A 45 -32.74 -7.13 51.12
C ASP A 45 -33.45 -5.95 51.81
N LYS A 46 -33.03 -4.69 51.61
CA LYS A 46 -33.57 -3.53 52.35
C LYS A 46 -33.73 -2.28 51.49
N GLN A 47 -34.97 -1.96 51.12
CA GLN A 47 -35.30 -0.80 50.28
C GLN A 47 -35.85 0.43 51.05
N TYR A 48 -35.78 0.50 52.38
CA TYR A 48 -36.25 1.68 53.13
C TYR A 48 -35.43 1.95 54.39
N ALA A 49 -34.38 2.79 54.28
CA ALA A 49 -34.02 3.84 55.25
C ALA A 49 -32.59 4.32 55.00
N LEU A 50 -32.44 5.64 54.86
CA LEU A 50 -31.20 6.41 54.67
C LEU A 50 -30.20 6.37 55.87
N LYS A 51 -30.23 5.34 56.71
CA LYS A 51 -29.33 5.04 57.86
C LYS A 51 -29.93 3.85 58.64
N PRO A 52 -29.73 2.59 58.20
CA PRO A 52 -30.40 1.45 58.82
C PRO A 52 -29.72 1.04 60.13
N ILE A 53 -30.48 1.03 61.23
CA ILE A 53 -30.17 0.19 62.38
C ILE A 53 -30.52 -1.27 62.05
N SER A 54 -29.86 -2.23 62.71
CA SER A 54 -30.14 -3.66 62.53
C SER A 54 -31.55 -4.01 63.00
N ILE A 55 -32.05 -5.20 62.63
CA ILE A 55 -33.40 -5.63 63.07
C ILE A 55 -33.42 -5.78 64.59
N GLU A 56 -32.34 -6.27 65.17
CA GLU A 56 -32.16 -6.45 66.61
C GLU A 56 -32.07 -5.10 67.33
N GLU A 57 -31.35 -4.12 66.77
CA GLU A 57 -31.31 -2.74 67.27
C GLU A 57 -32.69 -2.08 67.21
N GLN A 58 -33.46 -2.30 66.14
CA GLN A 58 -34.82 -1.79 66.00
C GLN A 58 -35.78 -2.46 67.00
N ASN A 59 -35.66 -3.78 67.19
CA ASN A 59 -36.44 -4.51 68.19
C ASN A 59 -36.14 -4.02 69.61
N ALA A 60 -34.86 -3.83 69.95
CA ALA A 60 -34.45 -3.25 71.22
C ALA A 60 -34.98 -1.82 71.38
N PHE A 61 -34.93 -1.00 70.33
CA PHE A 61 -35.51 0.35 70.34
C PHE A 61 -37.00 0.32 70.65
N ASP A 62 -37.75 -0.54 69.96
CA ASP A 62 -39.20 -0.64 70.12
C ASP A 62 -39.59 -1.19 71.51
N GLU A 63 -38.79 -2.09 72.09
CA GLU A 63 -38.97 -2.60 73.46
C GLU A 63 -38.75 -1.48 74.51
N VAL A 64 -37.64 -0.74 74.42
CA VAL A 64 -37.37 0.39 75.34
C VAL A 64 -38.39 1.52 75.15
N ARG A 65 -38.77 1.80 73.89
CA ARG A 65 -39.82 2.77 73.56
C ARG A 65 -41.19 2.37 74.12
N TYR A 66 -41.51 1.08 74.10
CA TYR A 66 -42.73 0.56 74.70
C TYR A 66 -42.75 0.82 76.21
N LEU A 67 -41.62 0.54 76.89
CA LEU A 67 -41.46 0.82 78.33
C LEU A 67 -41.60 2.31 78.65
N ALA A 68 -40.98 3.19 77.88
CA ALA A 68 -41.14 4.65 78.02
C ALA A 68 -42.59 5.13 77.86
N LYS A 69 -43.39 4.48 77.01
CA LYS A 69 -44.79 4.88 76.79
C LYS A 69 -45.75 4.31 77.85
N LYS A 70 -45.47 3.13 78.39
CA LYS A 70 -46.42 2.39 79.24
C LYS A 70 -46.08 2.42 80.72
N THR A 71 -44.80 2.35 81.05
CA THR A 71 -44.30 2.30 82.44
C THR A 71 -42.97 3.04 82.55
N PRO A 72 -42.95 4.39 82.42
CA PRO A 72 -41.70 5.15 82.40
C PRO A 72 -40.88 5.00 83.68
N ASP A 73 -41.52 4.81 84.84
CA ASP A 73 -40.83 4.64 86.14
C ASP A 73 -39.86 3.45 86.17
N ARG A 74 -40.13 2.42 85.34
CA ARG A 74 -39.24 1.24 85.25
C ARG A 74 -37.90 1.57 84.61
N LEU A 75 -37.76 2.72 83.93
CA LEU A 75 -36.49 3.17 83.38
C LEU A 75 -35.53 3.71 84.45
N HIS A 76 -35.94 3.81 85.73
CA HIS A 76 -35.01 4.02 86.84
C HIS A 76 -34.30 2.74 87.30
N ASP A 77 -34.77 1.57 86.85
CA ASP A 77 -34.18 0.27 87.17
C ASP A 77 -32.97 -0.01 86.27
N THR A 78 -31.78 0.18 86.82
CA THR A 78 -30.51 -0.01 86.10
C THR A 78 -30.23 -1.47 85.74
N GLU A 79 -30.79 -2.44 86.47
CA GLU A 79 -30.64 -3.87 86.17
C GLU A 79 -31.48 -4.25 84.94
N LEU A 80 -32.71 -3.71 84.85
CA LEU A 80 -33.57 -3.84 83.67
C LEU A 80 -32.92 -3.22 82.42
N LEU A 81 -32.37 -2.00 82.54
CA LEU A 81 -31.71 -1.32 81.42
C LEU A 81 -30.44 -2.06 80.98
N SER A 82 -29.65 -2.61 81.91
CA SER A 82 -28.49 -3.44 81.59
C SER A 82 -28.88 -4.73 80.87
N GLY A 83 -30.02 -5.34 81.22
CA GLY A 83 -30.53 -6.52 80.52
C GLY A 83 -30.95 -6.26 79.07
N LEU A 84 -31.46 -5.05 78.79
CA LEU A 84 -31.79 -4.60 77.44
C LEU A 84 -30.54 -4.23 76.63
N ASP A 85 -29.54 -3.63 77.27
CA ASP A 85 -28.25 -3.30 76.67
C ASP A 85 -27.47 -4.54 76.19
N VAL A 86 -27.46 -5.62 76.99
CA VAL A 86 -26.81 -6.90 76.62
C VAL A 86 -27.41 -7.54 75.34
N ARG A 87 -28.66 -7.21 75.01
CA ARG A 87 -29.33 -7.71 73.79
C ARG A 87 -28.98 -6.91 72.54
N LEU A 88 -28.29 -5.78 72.67
CA LEU A 88 -27.82 -5.03 71.51
C LEU A 88 -26.72 -5.85 70.81
N PRO A 89 -26.87 -6.11 69.50
CA PRO A 89 -26.11 -7.13 68.78
C PRO A 89 -24.63 -6.78 68.53
N SER A 90 -24.18 -5.57 68.86
CA SER A 90 -22.86 -5.07 68.47
C SER A 90 -22.14 -4.37 69.63
N VAL A 91 -20.82 -4.60 69.76
CA VAL A 91 -19.93 -3.92 70.72
C VAL A 91 -19.87 -2.40 70.48
N GLN A 92 -20.37 -1.94 69.33
CA GLN A 92 -20.37 -0.55 68.88
C GLN A 92 -21.75 0.12 69.00
N SER A 93 -22.77 -0.59 69.47
CA SER A 93 -24.12 -0.06 69.71
C SER A 93 -24.36 0.03 71.20
N GLY A 94 -25.12 1.01 71.64
CA GLY A 94 -25.47 1.15 73.05
C GLY A 94 -26.72 1.96 73.29
N LEU A 95 -27.26 1.78 74.49
CA LEU A 95 -28.45 2.41 75.03
C LEU A 95 -28.05 3.57 75.96
N ILE A 96 -28.66 4.73 75.75
CA ILE A 96 -28.57 5.89 76.64
C ILE A 96 -29.98 6.30 77.05
N VAL A 97 -30.20 6.48 78.35
CA VAL A 97 -31.46 6.97 78.91
C VAL A 97 -31.16 8.24 79.72
N ARG A 98 -31.83 9.34 79.37
CA ARG A 98 -31.69 10.66 79.98
C ARG A 98 -33.00 11.09 80.62
N GLU A 99 -32.94 11.68 81.81
CA GLU A 99 -34.04 12.38 82.48
C GLU A 99 -33.59 13.82 82.82
N GLY A 100 -34.26 14.82 82.25
CA GLY A 100 -33.81 16.20 82.25
C GLY A 100 -32.41 16.32 81.64
N ASP A 101 -31.48 16.85 82.42
CA ASP A 101 -30.06 16.95 82.06
C ASP A 101 -29.20 15.82 82.65
N ARG A 102 -29.81 14.88 83.38
CA ARG A 102 -29.11 13.78 84.02
C ARG A 102 -29.22 12.49 83.21
N ILE A 103 -28.10 11.80 83.04
CA ILE A 103 -28.08 10.47 82.42
C ILE A 103 -28.41 9.44 83.49
N LEU A 104 -29.52 8.72 83.29
CA LEU A 104 -29.96 7.62 84.17
C LEU A 104 -29.18 6.34 83.87
N TYR A 105 -28.89 6.10 82.60
CA TYR A 105 -28.14 4.95 82.14
C TYR A 105 -27.40 5.25 80.85
N ALA A 106 -26.19 4.72 80.72
CA ALA A 106 -25.45 4.67 79.48
C ALA A 106 -24.69 3.35 79.44
N THR A 107 -24.71 2.66 78.29
CA THR A 107 -23.89 1.48 78.03
C THR A 107 -22.45 1.73 78.47
N PRO A 108 -21.83 0.86 79.30
CA PRO A 108 -20.49 1.08 79.83
C PRO A 108 -19.41 1.32 78.76
N ALA A 109 -19.51 0.65 77.61
CA ALA A 109 -18.61 0.85 76.47
C ALA A 109 -18.70 2.27 75.87
N LEU A 110 -19.80 2.98 76.11
CA LEU A 110 -20.07 4.35 75.68
C LEU A 110 -20.06 5.36 76.84
N GLY A 111 -19.85 4.91 78.07
CA GLY A 111 -20.03 5.71 79.29
C GLY A 111 -19.12 6.93 79.40
N MET A 112 -17.93 6.91 78.80
CA MET A 112 -17.08 8.11 78.72
C MET A 112 -17.62 9.15 77.72
N ILE A 113 -18.28 8.72 76.62
CA ILE A 113 -18.82 9.61 75.58
C ILE A 113 -20.10 10.28 76.06
N ALA A 114 -20.96 9.57 76.79
CA ALA A 114 -22.26 10.08 77.20
C ALA A 114 -22.14 11.27 78.18
N THR A 115 -21.07 11.33 78.98
CA THR A 115 -20.91 12.33 80.05
C THR A 115 -20.27 13.64 79.56
N GLU A 116 -19.58 13.63 78.42
CA GLU A 116 -18.83 14.78 77.88
C GLU A 116 -19.47 15.38 76.60
N VAL A 117 -20.50 14.76 76.04
CA VAL A 117 -21.07 15.13 74.72
C VAL A 117 -22.51 15.66 74.86
N GLU A 118 -22.81 16.77 74.16
CA GLU A 118 -24.16 17.34 74.08
C GLU A 118 -25.13 16.39 73.33
N LEU A 119 -25.95 15.66 74.09
CA LEU A 119 -27.08 14.87 73.57
C LEU A 119 -28.14 15.77 72.93
N PRO A 120 -28.74 15.36 71.79
CA PRO A 120 -29.79 16.13 71.13
C PRO A 120 -30.88 16.65 72.09
N ALA A 121 -31.28 17.91 71.93
CA ALA A 121 -32.30 18.53 72.79
C ALA A 121 -33.64 17.77 72.73
N TYR A 122 -34.37 17.74 73.85
CA TYR A 122 -35.68 17.07 73.95
C TYR A 122 -36.71 17.64 72.95
N GLU A 123 -37.40 16.78 72.21
CA GLU A 123 -38.45 17.11 71.24
C GLU A 123 -39.72 16.28 71.50
N MET A 124 -40.71 16.85 72.19
CA MET A 124 -41.96 16.15 72.54
C MET A 124 -42.67 15.53 71.33
N VAL A 125 -42.61 16.19 70.16
CA VAL A 125 -43.30 15.75 68.94
C VAL A 125 -42.54 14.64 68.21
N ASN A 126 -41.28 14.35 68.60
CA ASN A 126 -40.47 13.29 68.00
C ASN A 126 -40.40 13.41 66.45
N ILE A 127 -40.10 14.60 65.93
CA ILE A 127 -39.98 14.82 64.48
C ILE A 127 -38.61 14.31 64.02
N ASN A 128 -37.55 14.62 64.77
CA ASN A 128 -36.17 14.23 64.45
C ASN A 128 -35.73 13.00 65.27
N VAL A 129 -36.42 11.87 65.09
CA VAL A 129 -36.12 10.61 65.80
C VAL A 129 -34.85 9.91 65.32
N ARG A 130 -34.22 10.35 64.23
CA ARG A 130 -32.99 9.76 63.72
C ARG A 130 -32.00 10.84 63.34
N GLY A 131 -30.75 10.66 63.72
CA GLY A 131 -29.71 11.64 63.45
C GLY A 131 -28.30 11.07 63.53
N THR A 132 -27.34 11.98 63.40
CA THR A 132 -25.91 11.71 63.54
C THR A 132 -25.29 12.79 64.39
N TRP A 133 -24.28 12.44 65.16
CA TRP A 133 -23.44 13.37 65.91
C TRP A 133 -21.96 12.93 65.83
N SER A 134 -21.05 13.79 66.27
CA SER A 134 -19.61 13.53 66.29
C SER A 134 -19.03 13.88 67.66
N ALA A 135 -18.18 13.02 68.21
CA ALA A 135 -17.50 13.22 69.49
C ALA A 135 -16.11 12.56 69.48
N ASP A 136 -15.06 13.28 69.85
CA ASP A 136 -13.65 12.81 69.87
C ASP A 136 -13.24 12.01 68.62
N ASP A 137 -13.45 12.58 67.42
CA ASP A 137 -13.19 11.94 66.12
C ASP A 137 -13.94 10.61 65.88
N ARG A 138 -14.97 10.32 66.68
CA ARG A 138 -15.88 9.20 66.50
C ARG A 138 -17.25 9.70 66.05
N PHE A 139 -17.79 9.05 65.03
CA PHE A 139 -19.11 9.34 64.50
C PHE A 139 -20.11 8.36 65.07
N PHE A 140 -21.28 8.84 65.47
CA PHE A 140 -22.37 7.96 65.84
C PHE A 140 -23.64 8.34 65.09
N THR A 141 -24.41 7.32 64.74
CA THR A 141 -25.82 7.49 64.39
C THR A 141 -26.67 7.16 65.59
N TYR A 142 -27.79 7.84 65.76
CA TYR A 142 -28.72 7.56 66.83
C TYR A 142 -30.15 7.43 66.32
N VAL A 143 -30.92 6.62 67.02
CA VAL A 143 -32.38 6.65 67.01
C VAL A 143 -32.84 7.08 68.39
N LYS A 144 -33.68 8.11 68.44
CA LYS A 144 -34.12 8.79 69.64
C LYS A 144 -35.63 8.67 69.82
N PHE A 145 -36.06 8.53 71.07
CA PHE A 145 -37.46 8.70 71.47
C PHE A 145 -37.58 9.53 72.74
N ASP A 146 -38.31 10.62 72.65
CA ASP A 146 -38.61 11.54 73.74
C ASP A 146 -39.98 11.27 74.35
N PHE A 147 -40.06 11.30 75.68
CA PHE A 147 -41.26 11.05 76.49
C PHE A 147 -41.25 11.88 77.78
N LEU A 148 -42.34 11.85 78.56
CA LEU A 148 -42.39 12.48 79.89
C LEU A 148 -42.45 11.41 80.97
N PHE A 149 -41.67 11.57 82.03
CA PHE A 149 -41.82 10.78 83.25
C PHE A 149 -43.07 11.23 84.04
N PRO A 150 -43.58 10.41 84.98
CA PRO A 150 -44.79 10.75 85.75
C PRO A 150 -44.67 12.03 86.59
N ASN A 151 -43.45 12.41 86.97
CA ASN A 151 -43.10 13.67 87.63
C ASN A 151 -43.05 14.89 86.67
N GLN A 152 -43.46 14.71 85.41
CA GLN A 152 -43.37 15.70 84.31
C GLN A 152 -41.95 16.10 83.91
N THR A 153 -40.91 15.35 84.29
CA THR A 153 -39.56 15.60 83.79
C THR A 153 -39.42 15.07 82.34
N PRO A 154 -38.70 15.78 81.46
CA PRO A 154 -38.41 15.31 80.11
C PRO A 154 -37.52 14.06 80.14
N GLY A 155 -37.94 12.99 79.47
CA GLY A 155 -37.16 11.76 79.28
C GLY A 155 -36.76 11.56 77.82
N SER A 156 -35.54 11.08 77.59
CA SER A 156 -35.05 10.74 76.24
C SER A 156 -34.36 9.38 76.24
N ILE A 157 -34.72 8.52 75.31
CA ILE A 157 -34.00 7.27 75.01
C ILE A 157 -33.22 7.45 73.71
N TYR A 158 -31.99 6.99 73.69
CA TYR A 158 -31.15 6.91 72.50
C TYR A 158 -30.62 5.50 72.34
N ILE A 159 -30.77 4.96 71.14
CA ILE A 159 -29.92 3.87 70.69
C ILE A 159 -28.89 4.49 69.76
N VAL A 160 -27.65 4.48 70.21
CA VAL A 160 -26.50 5.04 69.50
C VAL A 160 -25.69 3.89 68.92
N LYS A 161 -25.13 4.13 67.74
CA LYS A 161 -24.23 3.20 67.06
C LYS A 161 -23.04 3.97 66.52
N GLN A 162 -21.84 3.56 66.93
CA GLN A 162 -20.61 4.09 66.38
C GLN A 162 -20.49 3.66 64.92
N VAL A 163 -20.36 4.64 64.03
CA VAL A 163 -20.15 4.44 62.60
C VAL A 163 -18.64 4.47 62.34
N SER A 164 -18.16 3.60 61.46
CA SER A 164 -16.76 3.57 61.08
C SER A 164 -16.31 4.89 60.43
N PRO A 165 -15.11 5.42 60.74
CA PRO A 165 -14.59 6.68 60.18
C PRO A 165 -14.42 6.68 58.65
N TYR A 166 -14.61 5.54 57.99
CA TYR A 166 -14.67 5.48 56.52
C TYR A 166 -15.79 6.34 55.93
N GLY A 167 -16.86 6.66 56.67
CA GLY A 167 -17.96 7.50 56.17
C GLY A 167 -17.54 8.91 55.74
N GLU A 168 -16.72 9.61 56.53
CA GLU A 168 -16.23 10.95 56.15
C GLU A 168 -15.04 10.89 55.17
N MET A 169 -14.13 9.91 55.33
CA MET A 169 -13.09 9.65 54.31
C MET A 169 -13.70 9.38 52.94
N THR A 170 -14.85 8.69 52.89
CA THR A 170 -15.58 8.55 51.62
C THR A 170 -16.12 9.89 51.16
N SER A 171 -16.77 10.72 51.98
CA SER A 171 -17.33 12.01 51.52
C SER A 171 -16.30 12.94 50.85
N GLU A 172 -15.07 13.02 51.35
CA GLU A 172 -14.03 13.90 50.78
C GLU A 172 -13.39 13.34 49.49
N TRP A 173 -13.06 12.05 49.47
CA TRP A 173 -12.35 11.43 48.34
C TRP A 173 -13.28 10.86 47.26
N PHE A 174 -14.57 10.66 47.57
CA PHE A 174 -15.54 10.05 46.68
C PHE A 174 -15.79 10.85 45.40
N PRO A 175 -15.96 12.19 45.42
CA PRO A 175 -16.06 12.98 44.19
C PRO A 175 -14.80 12.84 43.32
N ALA A 176 -13.61 12.82 43.93
CA ALA A 176 -12.35 12.66 43.21
C ALA A 176 -12.22 11.25 42.59
N MET A 177 -12.65 10.21 43.30
CA MET A 177 -12.61 8.83 42.80
C MET A 177 -13.60 8.61 41.66
N ILE A 178 -14.82 9.16 41.75
CA ILE A 178 -15.79 9.15 40.65
C ILE A 178 -15.23 9.90 39.44
N ALA A 179 -14.70 11.10 39.64
CA ALA A 179 -14.10 11.88 38.56
C ALA A 179 -12.96 11.09 37.87
N LEU A 180 -12.10 10.42 38.65
CA LEU A 180 -11.04 9.56 38.12
C LEU A 180 -11.61 8.38 37.31
N LEU A 181 -12.63 7.68 37.83
CA LEU A 181 -13.26 6.55 37.15
C LEU A 181 -14.00 6.94 35.86
N LEU A 182 -14.42 8.20 35.73
CA LEU A 182 -15.01 8.74 34.51
C LEU A 182 -13.95 9.23 33.50
N ILE A 183 -12.92 9.92 33.99
CA ILE A 183 -11.89 10.54 33.14
C ILE A 183 -10.92 9.50 32.58
N LEU A 184 -10.47 8.55 33.40
CA LEU A 184 -9.45 7.57 33.01
C LEU A 184 -9.87 6.73 31.78
N PRO A 185 -11.08 6.15 31.71
CA PRO A 185 -11.53 5.44 30.52
C PRO A 185 -11.64 6.35 29.30
N LEU A 186 -12.09 7.58 29.48
CA LEU A 186 -12.20 8.55 28.38
C LEU A 186 -10.82 8.83 27.75
N LEU A 187 -9.82 9.04 28.60
CA LEU A 187 -8.43 9.26 28.17
C LEU A 187 -7.84 8.02 27.49
N VAL A 188 -8.00 6.84 28.09
CA VAL A 188 -7.49 5.58 27.51
C VAL A 188 -8.14 5.32 26.16
N ASN A 189 -9.46 5.45 26.05
CA ASN A 189 -10.19 5.25 24.81
C ASN A 189 -9.81 6.29 23.75
N GLY A 190 -9.64 7.56 24.14
CA GLY A 190 -9.17 8.62 23.25
C GLY A 190 -7.78 8.33 22.69
N LEU A 191 -6.85 7.90 23.56
CA LEU A 191 -5.48 7.56 23.17
C LEU A 191 -5.44 6.33 22.24
N LEU A 192 -6.22 5.30 22.55
CA LEU A 192 -6.32 4.08 21.73
C LEU A 192 -6.94 4.37 20.37
N ASN A 193 -8.01 5.18 20.33
CA ASN A 193 -8.65 5.62 19.09
C ASN A 193 -7.68 6.46 18.23
N TYR A 194 -6.93 7.37 18.85
CA TYR A 194 -5.88 8.12 18.16
C TYR A 194 -4.81 7.20 17.56
N TYR A 195 -4.35 6.20 18.33
CA TYR A 195 -3.39 5.20 17.86
C TYR A 195 -3.92 4.41 16.66
N VAL A 196 -5.16 3.90 16.71
CA VAL A 196 -5.79 3.15 15.59
C VAL A 196 -5.97 4.05 14.37
N SER A 197 -6.43 5.28 14.58
CA SER A 197 -6.63 6.25 13.50
C SER A 197 -5.32 6.55 12.76
N ARG A 198 -4.25 6.81 13.52
CA ARG A 198 -2.92 7.11 12.97
C ARG A 198 -2.24 5.91 12.33
N SER A 199 -2.40 4.71 12.89
CA SER A 199 -1.70 3.50 12.43
C SER A 199 -2.42 2.71 11.35
N ILE A 200 -3.74 2.87 11.20
CA ILE A 200 -4.55 2.08 10.25
C ILE A 200 -5.42 2.99 9.36
N VAL A 201 -6.25 3.85 9.94
CA VAL A 201 -7.27 4.60 9.18
C VAL A 201 -6.65 5.61 8.22
N ASN A 202 -5.68 6.39 8.69
CA ASN A 202 -5.04 7.42 7.86
C ASN A 202 -4.23 6.83 6.69
N PRO A 203 -3.39 5.80 6.88
CA PRO A 203 -2.74 5.11 5.76
C PRO A 203 -3.71 4.54 4.72
N LEU A 204 -4.86 3.98 5.15
CA LEU A 204 -5.88 3.48 4.21
C LEU A 204 -6.54 4.60 3.42
N LYS A 205 -6.77 5.77 4.04
CA LYS A 205 -7.26 6.96 3.32
C LYS A 205 -6.26 7.47 2.30
N GLU A 206 -4.96 7.39 2.60
CA GLU A 206 -3.89 7.74 1.66
C GLU A 206 -3.87 6.80 0.45
N LEU A 207 -3.93 5.48 0.66
CA LEU A 207 -4.06 4.50 -0.43
C LEU A 207 -5.32 4.72 -1.27
N LYS A 208 -6.45 5.06 -0.64
CA LYS A 208 -7.67 5.41 -1.37
C LYS A 208 -7.43 6.61 -2.30
N ARG A 209 -6.83 7.68 -1.80
CA ARG A 209 -6.52 8.87 -2.61
C ARG A 209 -5.57 8.55 -3.76
N ALA A 210 -4.51 7.80 -3.48
CA ALA A 210 -3.59 7.32 -4.51
C ALA A 210 -4.31 6.48 -5.59
N THR A 211 -5.25 5.62 -5.19
CA THR A 211 -6.07 4.85 -6.13
C THR A 211 -6.97 5.74 -6.98
N ASP A 212 -7.56 6.79 -6.38
CA ASP A 212 -8.38 7.77 -7.10
C ASP A 212 -7.53 8.54 -8.15
N GLN A 213 -6.26 8.85 -7.84
CA GLN A 213 -5.32 9.47 -8.81
C GLN A 213 -4.99 8.55 -9.98
N ILE A 214 -4.71 7.26 -9.73
CA ILE A 214 -4.49 6.28 -10.80
C ILE A 214 -5.72 6.20 -11.72
N ARG A 215 -6.93 6.24 -11.16
CA ARG A 215 -8.19 6.23 -11.93
C ARG A 215 -8.32 7.46 -12.82
N GLU A 216 -7.78 8.60 -12.41
CA GLU A 216 -7.74 9.84 -13.19
C GLU A 216 -6.59 9.86 -14.22
N GLY A 217 -5.75 8.82 -14.25
CA GLY A 217 -4.63 8.68 -15.18
C GLY A 217 -3.33 9.31 -14.70
N ASP A 218 -3.30 9.89 -13.50
CA ASP A 218 -2.07 10.38 -12.89
C ASP A 218 -1.31 9.17 -12.30
N LEU A 219 -0.14 8.89 -12.86
CA LEU A 219 0.78 7.87 -12.36
C LEU A 219 2.08 8.48 -11.82
N ALA A 220 2.29 9.80 -11.89
CA ALA A 220 3.59 10.42 -11.61
C ALA A 220 3.86 10.66 -10.11
N PHE A 221 2.95 10.25 -9.23
CA PHE A 221 3.06 10.45 -7.79
C PHE A 221 3.75 9.26 -7.09
N GLU A 222 4.28 9.51 -5.89
CA GLU A 222 4.84 8.47 -5.01
C GLU A 222 4.02 8.36 -3.72
N VAL A 223 3.75 7.12 -3.31
CA VAL A 223 3.10 6.87 -2.01
C VAL A 223 4.16 6.67 -0.92
N ARG A 224 4.07 7.43 0.17
CA ARG A 224 5.09 7.39 1.23
C ARG A 224 5.06 6.08 2.03
N LYS A 225 6.25 5.52 2.26
CA LYS A 225 6.48 4.30 3.05
C LYS A 225 6.52 4.62 4.54
N GLY A 226 5.43 4.36 5.26
CA GLY A 226 5.32 4.71 6.68
C GLY A 226 5.60 3.58 7.68
N SER A 227 5.47 2.31 7.29
CA SER A 227 5.46 1.19 8.26
C SER A 227 6.09 -0.08 7.71
N ARG A 228 6.59 -0.96 8.59
CA ARG A 228 7.13 -2.30 8.28
C ARG A 228 6.14 -3.44 8.57
N ASP A 229 4.87 -3.10 8.82
CA ASP A 229 3.80 -4.06 9.08
C ASP A 229 3.02 -4.41 7.80
N GLU A 230 1.87 -5.07 7.96
CA GLU A 230 0.99 -5.47 6.85
C GLU A 230 0.50 -4.27 6.03
N ILE A 231 0.31 -3.09 6.64
CA ILE A 231 0.01 -1.86 5.90
C ILE A 231 1.21 -1.47 5.06
N GLY A 232 2.42 -1.50 5.64
CA GLY A 232 3.66 -1.33 4.89
C GLY A 232 3.80 -2.24 3.68
N GLN A 233 3.52 -3.53 3.85
CA GLN A 233 3.53 -4.51 2.75
C GLN A 233 2.49 -4.18 1.68
N LEU A 234 1.28 -3.76 2.07
CA LEU A 234 0.25 -3.32 1.13
C LEU A 234 0.69 -2.09 0.32
N PHE A 235 1.32 -1.10 0.96
CA PHE A 235 1.91 0.05 0.27
C PHE A 235 3.00 -0.39 -0.71
N HIS A 236 3.83 -1.36 -0.34
CA HIS A 236 4.85 -1.91 -1.25
C HIS A 236 4.24 -2.58 -2.49
N SER A 237 3.24 -3.45 -2.31
CA SER A 237 2.57 -4.11 -3.43
C SER A 237 1.79 -3.12 -4.29
N PHE A 238 1.17 -2.10 -3.69
CA PHE A 238 0.49 -1.03 -4.41
C PHE A 238 1.47 -0.22 -5.27
N GLU A 239 2.61 0.19 -4.69
CA GLU A 239 3.62 0.96 -5.41
C GLU A 239 4.24 0.14 -6.56
N GLU A 240 4.46 -1.16 -6.36
CA GLU A 240 4.91 -2.05 -7.43
C GLU A 240 3.89 -2.14 -8.57
N MET A 241 2.60 -2.26 -8.26
CA MET A 241 1.52 -2.23 -9.26
C MET A 241 1.51 -0.90 -10.03
N ARG A 242 1.57 0.24 -9.32
CA ARG A 242 1.59 1.58 -9.92
C ARG A 242 2.77 1.74 -10.89
N ARG A 243 3.98 1.34 -10.49
CA ARG A 243 5.18 1.42 -11.34
C ARG A 243 5.11 0.53 -12.57
N ARG A 244 4.60 -0.70 -12.43
CA ARG A 244 4.39 -1.60 -13.57
C ARG A 244 3.36 -1.02 -14.55
N LEU A 245 2.30 -0.41 -14.02
CA LEU A 245 1.28 0.25 -14.85
C LEU A 245 1.87 1.47 -15.58
N GLU A 246 2.63 2.32 -14.89
CA GLU A 246 3.33 3.47 -15.46
C GLU A 246 4.27 3.05 -16.60
N GLN A 247 5.08 2.01 -16.38
CA GLN A 247 5.95 1.44 -17.41
C GLN A 247 5.16 0.90 -18.60
N SER A 248 4.07 0.17 -18.35
CA SER A 248 3.23 -0.40 -19.41
C SER A 248 2.57 0.68 -20.26
N VAL A 249 2.04 1.74 -19.63
CA VAL A 249 1.43 2.88 -20.32
C VAL A 249 2.49 3.64 -21.12
N GLY A 250 3.67 3.90 -20.53
CA GLY A 250 4.78 4.55 -21.23
C GLY A 250 5.22 3.79 -22.46
N LEU A 251 5.38 2.46 -22.35
CA LEU A 251 5.73 1.60 -23.48
C LEU A 251 4.62 1.59 -24.56
N GLN A 252 3.35 1.57 -24.15
CA GLN A 252 2.23 1.64 -25.09
C GLN A 252 2.19 2.97 -25.85
N LEU A 253 2.44 4.09 -25.19
CA LEU A 253 2.52 5.41 -25.82
C LEU A 253 3.68 5.46 -26.82
N GLN A 254 4.85 4.95 -26.46
CA GLN A 254 5.99 4.83 -27.37
C GLN A 254 5.66 3.99 -28.61
N TYR A 255 4.96 2.85 -28.44
CA TYR A 255 4.52 2.04 -29.58
C TYR A 255 3.54 2.79 -30.48
N GLU A 256 2.59 3.53 -29.91
CA GLU A 256 1.63 4.33 -30.68
C GLU A 256 2.32 5.49 -31.43
N GLU A 257 3.31 6.15 -30.82
CA GLU A 257 4.14 7.16 -31.49
C GLU A 257 4.93 6.55 -32.65
N ASN A 258 5.67 5.46 -32.40
CA ASN A 258 6.43 4.74 -33.43
C ASN A 258 5.52 4.27 -34.58
N ARG A 259 4.29 3.84 -34.28
CA ARG A 259 3.29 3.43 -35.27
C ARG A 259 2.79 4.60 -36.10
N LYS A 260 2.55 5.77 -35.50
CA LYS A 260 2.16 7.00 -36.23
C LYS A 260 3.27 7.46 -37.15
N GLU A 261 4.51 7.45 -36.68
CA GLU A 261 5.69 7.80 -37.47
C GLU A 261 5.86 6.83 -38.66
N LEU A 262 5.77 5.53 -38.41
CA LEU A 262 5.75 4.47 -39.44
C LEU A 262 4.73 4.77 -40.54
N LEU A 263 3.47 5.02 -40.18
CA LEU A 263 2.40 5.30 -41.14
C LEU A 263 2.65 6.58 -41.94
N SER A 264 3.20 7.61 -41.30
CA SER A 264 3.58 8.87 -41.95
C SER A 264 4.67 8.64 -43.00
N ASN A 265 5.73 7.92 -42.63
CA ASN A 265 6.88 7.65 -43.51
C ASN A 265 6.47 6.79 -44.71
N ILE A 266 5.70 5.73 -44.50
CA ILE A 266 5.14 4.91 -45.58
C ILE A 266 4.31 5.76 -46.55
N SER A 267 3.45 6.63 -46.01
CA SER A 267 2.60 7.48 -46.84
C SER A 267 3.43 8.42 -47.72
N HIS A 268 4.50 8.99 -47.18
CA HIS A 268 5.41 9.86 -47.93
C HIS A 268 6.17 9.10 -49.04
N ASP A 269 6.72 7.94 -48.71
CA ASP A 269 7.54 7.14 -49.62
C ASP A 269 6.74 6.50 -50.75
N LEU A 270 5.44 6.22 -50.53
CA LEU A 270 4.53 5.80 -51.59
C LEU A 270 4.02 6.99 -52.44
N LYS A 271 3.81 8.16 -51.84
CA LYS A 271 3.30 9.35 -52.57
C LYS A 271 4.27 9.84 -53.64
N THR A 272 5.57 9.77 -53.39
CA THR A 272 6.62 10.23 -54.30
C THR A 272 6.65 9.49 -55.66
N PRO A 273 6.75 8.14 -55.71
CA PRO A 273 6.69 7.40 -56.97
C PRO A 273 5.34 7.52 -57.64
N ILE A 274 4.22 7.56 -56.89
CA ILE A 274 2.88 7.79 -57.47
C ILE A 274 2.81 9.15 -58.18
N THR A 275 3.32 10.20 -57.55
CA THR A 275 3.33 11.55 -58.14
C THR A 275 4.19 11.59 -59.41
N THR A 276 5.32 10.87 -59.40
CA THR A 276 6.19 10.72 -60.57
C THR A 276 5.46 9.99 -61.69
N ILE A 277 4.90 8.80 -61.42
CA ILE A 277 4.12 8.04 -62.40
C ILE A 277 3.01 8.91 -62.99
N LYS A 278 2.26 9.63 -62.16
CA LYS A 278 1.19 10.53 -62.60
C LYS A 278 1.72 11.63 -63.53
N GLY A 279 2.81 12.31 -63.17
CA GLY A 279 3.40 13.36 -64.00
C GLY A 279 3.92 12.86 -65.34
N TYR A 280 4.53 11.67 -65.38
CA TYR A 280 4.96 11.04 -66.64
C TYR A 280 3.75 10.62 -67.49
N VAL A 281 2.70 10.06 -66.90
CA VAL A 281 1.45 9.74 -67.61
C VAL A 281 0.78 11.01 -68.16
N GLU A 282 0.74 12.09 -67.39
CA GLU A 282 0.25 13.41 -67.84
C GLU A 282 1.09 13.95 -69.01
N GLY A 283 2.42 13.87 -68.93
CA GLY A 283 3.30 14.30 -70.02
C GLY A 283 3.14 13.47 -71.31
N ILE A 284 2.82 12.17 -71.21
CA ILE A 284 2.43 11.38 -72.39
C ILE A 284 1.10 11.89 -72.96
N ARG A 285 0.08 12.10 -72.10
CA ARG A 285 -1.25 12.55 -72.51
C ARG A 285 -1.24 13.93 -73.15
N ASP A 286 -0.42 14.83 -72.62
CA ASP A 286 -0.32 16.23 -73.08
C ASP A 286 0.61 16.37 -74.30
N GLY A 287 1.17 15.26 -74.80
CA GLY A 287 1.98 15.22 -76.03
C GLY A 287 3.43 15.70 -75.84
N VAL A 288 3.94 15.76 -74.60
CA VAL A 288 5.33 16.14 -74.30
C VAL A 288 6.31 15.04 -74.74
N ALA A 289 5.92 13.77 -74.57
CA ALA A 289 6.64 12.59 -75.06
C ALA A 289 6.30 12.30 -76.52
N ASN A 290 6.64 13.25 -77.41
CA ASN A 290 6.25 13.24 -78.83
C ASN A 290 7.18 12.46 -79.78
N THR A 291 8.25 11.87 -79.28
CA THR A 291 9.16 11.02 -80.07
C THR A 291 9.19 9.60 -79.50
N PRO A 292 9.45 8.57 -80.32
CA PRO A 292 9.58 7.19 -79.85
C PRO A 292 10.57 7.04 -78.69
N ASP A 293 11.72 7.70 -78.78
CA ASP A 293 12.76 7.66 -77.73
C ASP A 293 12.29 8.28 -76.42
N LYS A 294 11.57 9.43 -76.48
CA LYS A 294 11.02 10.06 -75.26
C LYS A 294 9.91 9.22 -74.65
N LEU A 295 9.06 8.61 -75.48
CA LEU A 295 8.00 7.73 -75.01
C LEU A 295 8.58 6.52 -74.26
N ASP A 296 9.64 5.92 -74.81
CA ASP A 296 10.33 4.79 -74.17
C ASP A 296 10.93 5.18 -72.80
N VAL A 297 11.60 6.35 -72.73
CA VAL A 297 12.11 6.89 -71.45
C VAL A 297 10.98 7.08 -70.43
N TYR A 298 9.82 7.60 -70.86
CA TYR A 298 8.69 7.82 -69.97
C TYR A 298 8.09 6.51 -69.47
N LEU A 299 7.85 5.54 -70.36
CA LEU A 299 7.32 4.23 -70.02
C LEU A 299 8.28 3.44 -69.11
N SER A 300 9.58 3.46 -69.43
CA SER A 300 10.63 2.85 -68.61
C SER A 300 10.70 3.47 -67.21
N THR A 301 10.53 4.79 -67.11
CA THR A 301 10.46 5.48 -65.80
C THR A 301 9.22 5.05 -65.01
N ILE A 302 8.04 5.01 -65.66
CA ILE A 302 6.80 4.55 -65.02
C ILE A 302 6.96 3.12 -64.49
N TYR A 303 7.45 2.21 -65.33
CA TYR A 303 7.68 0.82 -64.97
C TYR A 303 8.66 0.69 -63.80
N SER A 304 9.80 1.38 -63.88
CA SER A 304 10.81 1.37 -62.81
C SER A 304 10.27 1.87 -61.48
N LYS A 305 9.42 2.92 -61.50
CA LYS A 305 8.77 3.43 -60.27
C LYS A 305 7.70 2.46 -59.72
N ALA A 306 6.98 1.75 -60.58
CA ALA A 306 6.03 0.72 -60.15
C ALA A 306 6.74 -0.47 -59.50
N VAL A 307 7.82 -0.97 -60.11
CA VAL A 307 8.66 -2.05 -59.53
C VAL A 307 9.27 -1.62 -58.19
N ALA A 308 9.71 -0.36 -58.08
CA ALA A 308 10.21 0.15 -56.81
C ALA A 308 9.12 0.18 -55.72
N MET A 309 7.89 0.57 -56.05
CA MET A 309 6.76 0.54 -55.10
C MET A 309 6.43 -0.88 -54.63
N ASP A 310 6.46 -1.85 -55.53
CA ASP A 310 6.19 -3.27 -55.20
C ASP A 310 7.20 -3.78 -54.16
N ARG A 311 8.49 -3.52 -54.39
CA ARG A 311 9.56 -3.84 -53.42
C ARG A 311 9.36 -3.16 -52.07
N LEU A 312 8.96 -1.88 -52.04
CA LEU A 312 8.68 -1.17 -50.79
C LEU A 312 7.54 -1.82 -50.00
N ILE A 313 6.48 -2.26 -50.68
CA ILE A 313 5.34 -2.95 -50.06
C ILE A 313 5.79 -4.29 -49.48
N ASP A 314 6.58 -5.07 -50.22
CA ASP A 314 7.11 -6.35 -49.76
C ASP A 314 8.05 -6.21 -48.55
N GLU A 315 8.91 -5.19 -48.55
CA GLU A 315 9.78 -4.88 -47.42
C GLU A 315 8.97 -4.48 -46.18
N LEU A 316 7.95 -3.64 -46.36
CA LEU A 316 7.05 -3.24 -45.27
C LEU A 316 6.29 -4.44 -44.69
N PHE A 317 5.79 -5.33 -45.55
CA PHE A 317 5.04 -6.51 -45.12
C PHE A 317 5.94 -7.52 -44.40
N LEU A 318 7.15 -7.75 -44.91
CA LEU A 318 8.14 -8.58 -44.21
C LEU A 318 8.44 -7.97 -42.83
N PHE A 319 8.73 -6.67 -42.80
CA PHE A 319 9.07 -5.98 -41.57
C PHE A 319 7.94 -6.11 -40.53
N SER A 320 6.69 -5.84 -40.92
CA SER A 320 5.54 -5.97 -40.04
C SER A 320 5.36 -7.38 -39.49
N LYS A 321 5.63 -8.42 -40.29
CA LYS A 321 5.58 -9.81 -39.81
C LYS A 321 6.71 -10.12 -38.82
N LEU A 322 7.93 -9.63 -39.09
CA LEU A 322 9.07 -9.83 -38.22
C LEU A 322 8.88 -9.12 -36.87
N ASP A 323 8.37 -7.88 -36.87
CA ASP A 323 8.12 -7.07 -35.67
C ASP A 323 7.04 -7.69 -34.76
N LEU A 324 6.07 -8.38 -35.34
CA LEU A 324 5.03 -9.11 -34.61
C LEU A 324 5.48 -10.51 -34.15
N GLY A 325 6.72 -10.93 -34.45
CA GLY A 325 7.20 -12.29 -34.20
C GLY A 325 6.42 -13.38 -34.95
N LYS A 326 5.77 -13.02 -36.06
CA LYS A 326 4.87 -13.92 -36.83
C LYS A 326 5.56 -14.58 -38.02
N VAL A 327 6.83 -14.30 -38.28
CA VAL A 327 7.60 -15.01 -39.31
C VAL A 327 8.16 -16.29 -38.71
N PRO A 328 7.75 -17.48 -39.18
CA PRO A 328 8.42 -18.71 -38.77
C PRO A 328 9.85 -18.71 -39.34
N PHE A 329 10.84 -18.94 -38.47
CA PHE A 329 12.21 -19.21 -38.86
C PHE A 329 12.43 -20.72 -38.93
N ASN A 330 12.95 -21.19 -40.06
CA ASN A 330 13.26 -22.59 -40.29
C ASN A 330 14.75 -22.81 -40.03
N PHE A 331 15.09 -22.95 -38.75
CA PHE A 331 16.48 -23.08 -38.35
C PHE A 331 17.04 -24.49 -38.59
N GLU A 332 18.17 -24.56 -39.27
CA GLU A 332 18.93 -25.78 -39.54
C GLU A 332 20.42 -25.62 -39.20
N LYS A 333 21.11 -26.75 -38.98
CA LYS A 333 22.56 -26.77 -38.72
C LYS A 333 23.29 -26.60 -40.05
N VAL A 334 23.97 -25.47 -40.23
CA VAL A 334 24.65 -25.11 -41.48
C VAL A 334 26.14 -24.90 -41.22
N ASN A 335 26.99 -25.39 -42.13
CA ASN A 335 28.38 -24.96 -42.21
C ASN A 335 28.42 -23.55 -42.80
N ILE A 336 28.60 -22.54 -41.95
CA ILE A 336 28.50 -21.13 -42.34
C ILE A 336 29.62 -20.74 -43.30
N GLY A 337 30.80 -21.36 -43.22
CA GLY A 337 31.89 -21.08 -44.16
C GLY A 337 31.51 -21.40 -45.60
N ARG A 338 31.04 -22.64 -45.84
CA ARG A 338 30.57 -23.05 -47.18
C ARG A 338 29.35 -22.27 -47.64
N TYR A 339 28.39 -22.04 -46.74
CA TYR A 339 27.20 -21.28 -47.06
C TYR A 339 27.53 -19.83 -47.47
N MET A 340 28.47 -19.18 -46.79
CA MET A 340 28.93 -17.84 -47.15
C MET A 340 29.73 -17.85 -48.45
N GLU A 341 30.52 -18.88 -48.72
CA GLU A 341 31.22 -19.05 -50.00
C GLU A 341 30.23 -19.11 -51.17
N ASP A 342 29.23 -20.00 -51.10
CA ASP A 342 28.15 -20.11 -52.11
C ASP A 342 27.43 -18.75 -52.33
N LEU A 343 27.18 -18.03 -51.22
CA LEU A 343 26.47 -16.76 -51.24
C LEU A 343 27.32 -15.63 -51.84
N VAL A 344 28.63 -15.61 -51.58
CA VAL A 344 29.54 -14.63 -52.17
C VAL A 344 29.74 -14.88 -53.64
N GLU A 345 29.81 -16.14 -54.10
CA GLU A 345 29.84 -16.46 -55.54
C GLU A 345 28.60 -15.93 -56.26
N GLU A 346 27.41 -16.08 -55.65
CA GLU A 346 26.17 -15.52 -56.20
C GLU A 346 26.22 -13.98 -56.28
N LEU A 347 26.69 -13.32 -55.22
CA LEU A 347 26.87 -11.86 -55.21
C LEU A 347 27.93 -11.40 -56.21
N GLU A 348 29.02 -12.14 -56.38
CA GLU A 348 30.09 -11.81 -57.32
C GLU A 348 29.57 -11.73 -58.76
N MET A 349 28.72 -12.67 -59.17
CA MET A 349 28.11 -12.66 -60.51
C MET A 349 27.28 -11.38 -60.72
N ASP A 350 26.44 -11.01 -59.76
CA ASP A 350 25.58 -9.82 -59.83
C ASP A 350 26.38 -8.50 -59.80
N LEU A 351 27.48 -8.48 -59.05
CA LEU A 351 28.30 -7.29 -58.84
C LEU A 351 29.35 -7.06 -59.92
N ALA A 352 29.84 -8.12 -60.56
CA ALA A 352 30.79 -8.04 -61.66
C ALA A 352 30.20 -7.27 -62.85
N GLU A 353 28.91 -7.45 -63.16
CA GLU A 353 28.20 -6.69 -64.20
C GLU A 353 28.17 -5.18 -63.91
N ARG A 354 28.30 -4.79 -62.63
CA ARG A 354 28.30 -3.40 -62.16
C ARG A 354 29.72 -2.84 -61.93
N GLY A 355 30.76 -3.63 -62.24
CA GLY A 355 32.16 -3.23 -62.08
C GLY A 355 32.63 -3.16 -60.62
N ILE A 356 32.05 -3.97 -59.73
CA ILE A 356 32.36 -4.00 -58.30
C ILE A 356 33.11 -5.30 -57.99
N SER A 357 34.28 -5.20 -57.35
CA SER A 357 35.04 -6.38 -56.91
C SER A 357 34.62 -6.80 -55.51
N ILE A 358 34.37 -8.09 -55.31
CA ILE A 358 34.08 -8.67 -54.01
C ILE A 358 35.21 -9.63 -53.61
N ARG A 359 35.60 -9.62 -52.33
CA ARG A 359 36.62 -10.52 -51.80
C ARG A 359 36.09 -11.21 -50.56
N TYR A 360 36.22 -12.53 -50.52
CA TYR A 360 35.87 -13.34 -49.35
C TYR A 360 37.11 -13.83 -48.60
N LEU A 361 37.12 -13.62 -47.29
CA LEU A 361 38.12 -14.17 -46.37
C LEU A 361 37.46 -15.24 -45.49
N PRO A 362 37.62 -16.53 -45.83
CA PRO A 362 37.04 -17.63 -45.05
C PRO A 362 37.71 -17.78 -43.68
N PRO A 363 37.07 -18.50 -42.73
CA PRO A 363 37.62 -18.69 -41.40
C PRO A 363 38.89 -19.56 -41.44
N HIS A 364 39.90 -19.18 -40.65
CA HIS A 364 41.15 -19.94 -40.58
C HIS A 364 41.07 -21.22 -39.73
N ASP A 365 40.12 -21.32 -38.79
CA ASP A 365 40.05 -22.36 -37.75
C ASP A 365 39.17 -23.59 -38.11
N GLY A 366 39.00 -23.88 -39.40
CA GLY A 366 38.21 -25.02 -39.90
C GLY A 366 36.70 -24.75 -39.97
N PRO A 367 35.87 -25.80 -40.18
CA PRO A 367 34.45 -25.65 -40.42
C PRO A 367 33.71 -25.09 -39.21
N LEU A 368 32.94 -24.02 -39.43
CA LEU A 368 32.11 -23.38 -38.40
C LEU A 368 30.64 -23.73 -38.64
N TYR A 369 29.99 -24.29 -37.63
CA TYR A 369 28.56 -24.61 -37.68
C TYR A 369 27.76 -23.61 -36.86
N ALA A 370 26.60 -23.21 -37.37
CA ALA A 370 25.60 -22.45 -36.61
C ALA A 370 24.19 -22.92 -36.97
N LYS A 371 23.24 -22.65 -36.06
CA LYS A 371 21.82 -22.88 -36.29
C LYS A 371 21.23 -21.65 -36.96
N VAL A 372 20.94 -21.72 -38.26
CA VAL A 372 20.50 -20.58 -39.08
C VAL A 372 19.35 -20.93 -40.00
N ASP A 373 18.56 -19.92 -40.38
CA ASP A 373 17.62 -19.98 -41.49
C ASP A 373 18.33 -19.41 -42.74
N ARG A 374 18.61 -20.27 -43.73
CA ARG A 374 19.38 -19.90 -44.92
C ARG A 374 18.71 -18.77 -45.70
N ASP A 375 17.41 -18.82 -45.92
CA ASP A 375 16.70 -17.80 -46.71
C ASP A 375 16.72 -16.44 -46.02
N LYS A 376 16.55 -16.40 -44.69
CA LYS A 376 16.61 -15.14 -43.94
C LYS A 376 18.02 -14.59 -43.90
N LEU A 377 19.02 -15.44 -43.65
CA LEU A 377 20.42 -15.00 -43.62
C LEU A 377 20.89 -14.52 -45.01
N LYS A 378 20.49 -15.19 -46.09
CA LYS A 378 20.69 -14.73 -47.47
C LYS A 378 20.13 -13.33 -47.65
N ARG A 379 18.87 -13.10 -47.26
CA ARG A 379 18.25 -11.79 -47.36
C ARG A 379 18.97 -10.70 -46.55
N ALA A 380 19.47 -11.04 -45.36
CA ALA A 380 20.27 -10.12 -44.56
C ALA A 380 21.56 -9.70 -45.28
N MET A 381 22.28 -10.67 -45.86
CA MET A 381 23.50 -10.40 -46.63
C MET A 381 23.23 -9.56 -47.88
N PHE A 382 22.21 -9.91 -48.67
CA PHE A 382 21.82 -9.12 -49.84
C PHE A 382 21.47 -7.68 -49.46
N ASN A 383 20.71 -7.47 -48.37
CA ASN A 383 20.40 -6.11 -47.90
C ASN A 383 21.63 -5.32 -47.45
N ILE A 384 22.63 -5.97 -46.83
CA ILE A 384 23.89 -5.31 -46.46
C ILE A 384 24.65 -4.91 -47.73
N THR A 385 24.85 -5.85 -48.64
CA THR A 385 25.61 -5.65 -49.88
C THR A 385 24.95 -4.63 -50.80
N ASP A 386 23.62 -4.67 -50.96
CA ASP A 386 22.87 -3.69 -51.76
C ASP A 386 23.02 -2.26 -51.20
N ASN A 387 23.08 -2.12 -49.87
CA ASN A 387 23.37 -0.82 -49.26
C ASN A 387 24.80 -0.36 -49.62
N SER A 388 25.81 -1.21 -49.47
CA SER A 388 27.18 -0.86 -49.86
C SER A 388 27.26 -0.42 -51.33
N VAL A 389 26.70 -1.21 -52.25
CA VAL A 389 26.69 -0.93 -53.71
C VAL A 389 26.06 0.42 -54.03
N LYS A 390 24.95 0.73 -53.35
CA LYS A 390 24.17 1.94 -53.58
C LYS A 390 24.91 3.22 -53.20
N TYR A 391 25.78 3.18 -52.19
CA TYR A 391 26.46 4.36 -51.67
C TYR A 391 27.91 4.50 -52.15
N MET A 392 28.48 3.49 -52.82
CA MET A 392 29.86 3.55 -53.34
C MET A 392 30.12 4.72 -54.30
N ASP A 393 31.15 5.50 -53.99
CA ASP A 393 31.56 6.72 -54.69
C ASP A 393 32.97 6.64 -55.31
N LYS A 394 33.74 5.56 -55.05
CA LYS A 394 35.12 5.41 -55.53
C LYS A 394 35.22 4.87 -56.96
N PRO A 395 36.32 5.17 -57.69
CA PRO A 395 36.58 4.62 -59.03
C PRO A 395 36.75 3.10 -59.04
N HIS A 396 37.40 2.55 -58.02
CA HIS A 396 37.49 1.12 -57.79
C HIS A 396 36.60 0.78 -56.61
N LYS A 397 35.53 0.04 -56.89
CA LYS A 397 34.50 -0.33 -55.91
C LYS A 397 34.83 -1.70 -55.36
N GLU A 398 35.02 -1.79 -54.04
CA GLU A 398 35.42 -3.04 -53.39
C GLU A 398 34.53 -3.34 -52.18
N ILE A 399 34.14 -4.61 -52.05
CA ILE A 399 33.50 -5.15 -50.84
C ILE A 399 34.39 -6.28 -50.30
N LEU A 400 34.75 -6.21 -49.03
CA LEU A 400 35.46 -7.25 -48.32
C LEU A 400 34.50 -7.93 -47.34
N ILE A 401 34.28 -9.23 -47.53
CA ILE A 401 33.52 -10.06 -46.59
C ILE A 401 34.51 -10.95 -45.85
N SER A 402 34.55 -10.83 -44.53
CA SER A 402 35.42 -11.66 -43.69
C SER A 402 34.61 -12.40 -42.63
N MET A 403 35.09 -13.58 -42.27
CA MET A 403 34.49 -14.38 -41.21
C MET A 403 35.54 -14.93 -40.25
N SER A 404 35.30 -14.79 -38.95
CA SER A 404 36.20 -15.28 -37.91
C SER A 404 35.44 -15.86 -36.72
N ALA A 405 36.07 -16.80 -36.00
CA ALA A 405 35.56 -17.27 -34.72
C ALA A 405 35.96 -16.27 -33.61
N ARG A 406 35.00 -15.80 -32.82
CA ARG A 406 35.26 -15.06 -31.57
C ARG A 406 35.07 -15.97 -30.36
N LYS A 407 35.49 -15.51 -29.17
CA LYS A 407 35.48 -16.20 -27.86
C LYS A 407 34.43 -17.33 -27.79
N ARG A 408 34.90 -18.58 -27.65
CA ARG A 408 34.23 -19.91 -27.52
C ARG A 408 32.92 -20.20 -28.27
N ASP A 409 31.95 -19.28 -28.40
CA ASP A 409 30.59 -19.59 -28.88
C ASP A 409 30.03 -18.64 -29.96
N GLU A 410 30.83 -17.77 -30.58
CA GLU A 410 30.35 -16.80 -31.59
C GLU A 410 31.14 -16.85 -32.90
N ILE A 411 30.42 -16.72 -34.02
CA ILE A 411 30.97 -16.49 -35.37
C ILE A 411 30.74 -15.02 -35.69
N LEU A 412 31.80 -14.28 -36.00
CA LEU A 412 31.73 -12.90 -36.47
C LEU A 412 31.81 -12.88 -37.99
N VAL A 413 30.87 -12.18 -38.62
CA VAL A 413 30.86 -11.87 -40.05
C VAL A 413 30.97 -10.35 -40.19
N GLU A 414 31.88 -9.88 -41.04
CA GLU A 414 32.08 -8.46 -41.31
C GLU A 414 31.99 -8.21 -42.81
N VAL A 415 31.21 -7.21 -43.19
CA VAL A 415 31.07 -6.73 -44.57
C VAL A 415 31.57 -5.29 -44.59
N GLU A 416 32.69 -5.07 -45.27
CA GLU A 416 33.36 -3.78 -45.38
C GLU A 416 33.24 -3.26 -46.82
N ASP A 417 32.80 -2.03 -46.97
CA ASP A 417 32.81 -1.30 -48.24
C ASP A 417 33.75 -0.10 -48.19
N ASN A 418 34.15 0.36 -49.37
CA ASN A 418 35.00 1.52 -49.54
C ASN A 418 34.25 2.79 -49.95
N GLY A 419 32.98 2.92 -49.57
CA GLY A 419 32.14 4.07 -49.92
C GLY A 419 32.53 5.37 -49.20
N PRO A 420 31.61 6.37 -49.18
CA PRO A 420 31.86 7.67 -48.56
C PRO A 420 31.87 7.62 -47.02
N GLY A 421 31.50 6.49 -46.42
CA GLY A 421 31.30 6.38 -44.98
C GLY A 421 30.02 7.10 -44.51
N ILE A 422 29.83 7.11 -43.19
CA ILE A 422 28.65 7.62 -42.49
C ILE A 422 29.13 8.56 -41.37
N GLU A 423 28.50 9.71 -41.25
CA GLU A 423 28.72 10.66 -40.16
C GLU A 423 28.60 9.98 -38.78
N ALA A 424 29.50 10.30 -37.85
CA ALA A 424 29.56 9.64 -36.55
C ALA A 424 28.24 9.72 -35.75
N GLU A 425 27.47 10.81 -35.93
CA GLU A 425 26.17 11.01 -35.30
C GLU A 425 25.09 10.10 -35.89
N ALA A 426 25.22 9.70 -37.17
CA ALA A 426 24.24 8.88 -37.87
C ALA A 426 24.47 7.36 -37.67
N VAL A 427 25.71 6.92 -37.42
CA VAL A 427 26.08 5.50 -37.25
C VAL A 427 25.19 4.75 -36.24
N PRO A 428 24.84 5.29 -35.05
CA PRO A 428 23.98 4.59 -34.09
C PRO A 428 22.57 4.32 -34.60
N HIS A 429 22.08 5.16 -35.53
CA HIS A 429 20.69 5.19 -35.98
C HIS A 429 20.44 4.45 -37.30
N ILE A 430 21.48 3.99 -38.02
CA ILE A 430 21.30 3.37 -39.35
C ILE A 430 20.50 2.06 -39.35
N PHE A 431 20.35 1.42 -38.19
CA PHE A 431 19.51 0.24 -38.02
C PHE A 431 18.10 0.55 -37.52
N GLU A 432 17.79 1.84 -37.32
CA GLU A 432 16.43 2.30 -37.02
C GLU A 432 15.57 2.30 -38.27
N ARG A 433 14.26 2.17 -38.07
CA ARG A 433 13.29 2.02 -39.15
C ARG A 433 13.16 3.35 -39.89
N PHE A 434 13.18 3.33 -41.23
CA PHE A 434 13.06 4.53 -42.08
C PHE A 434 14.16 5.57 -41.87
N TYR A 435 15.20 5.24 -41.09
CA TYR A 435 16.31 6.16 -40.88
C TYR A 435 17.14 6.27 -42.16
N ARG A 436 17.47 7.51 -42.52
CA ARG A 436 18.28 7.86 -43.69
C ARG A 436 19.15 9.04 -43.33
N ALA A 437 20.48 8.89 -43.47
CA ALA A 437 21.44 9.95 -43.15
C ALA A 437 21.25 11.20 -44.04
N GLU A 438 20.87 11.04 -45.31
CA GLU A 438 20.61 12.15 -46.23
C GLU A 438 19.11 12.27 -46.58
N GLN A 439 18.38 13.19 -45.93
CA GLN A 439 16.97 13.45 -46.25
C GLN A 439 16.78 14.23 -47.58
N SER A 440 17.78 15.01 -48.03
CA SER A 440 17.61 16.04 -49.08
C SER A 440 18.08 15.65 -50.51
N ARG A 441 18.88 14.59 -50.69
CA ARG A 441 19.45 14.17 -51.99
C ARG A 441 18.79 12.92 -52.61
N SER A 442 17.70 12.47 -52.02
CA SER A 442 17.21 11.08 -52.04
C SER A 442 16.28 10.67 -53.19
N LEU A 443 15.85 11.58 -54.06
CA LEU A 443 14.90 11.27 -55.14
C LEU A 443 15.45 10.32 -56.22
N GLN A 444 16.78 10.22 -56.34
CA GLN A 444 17.44 9.34 -57.33
C GLN A 444 17.95 8.02 -56.76
N THR A 445 18.37 7.95 -55.48
CA THR A 445 19.03 6.77 -54.91
C THR A 445 18.10 5.77 -54.21
N GLY A 446 16.80 6.06 -54.04
CA GLY A 446 15.73 5.07 -53.80
C GLY A 446 16.02 3.98 -52.74
N GLY A 447 15.73 4.23 -51.46
CA GLY A 447 15.73 3.18 -50.44
C GLY A 447 14.70 3.47 -49.37
N SER A 448 14.05 2.41 -48.88
CA SER A 448 13.00 2.45 -47.86
C SER A 448 13.46 2.85 -46.47
N GLY A 449 14.77 2.76 -46.18
CA GLY A 449 15.28 2.80 -44.81
C GLY A 449 14.83 1.60 -43.95
N LEU A 450 14.25 0.55 -44.56
CA LEU A 450 13.86 -0.69 -43.88
C LEU A 450 14.92 -1.79 -44.01
N GLY A 451 15.79 -1.73 -45.02
CA GLY A 451 16.76 -2.80 -45.32
C GLY A 451 17.64 -3.20 -44.13
N LEU A 452 18.34 -2.25 -43.50
CA LEU A 452 19.19 -2.50 -42.33
C LEU A 452 18.39 -2.82 -41.06
N ALA A 453 17.19 -2.26 -40.91
CA ALA A 453 16.29 -2.62 -39.81
C ALA A 453 15.82 -4.09 -39.92
N ILE A 454 15.54 -4.57 -41.14
CA ILE A 454 15.23 -5.99 -41.42
C ILE A 454 16.44 -6.86 -41.10
N VAL A 455 17.65 -6.45 -41.50
CA VAL A 455 18.90 -7.16 -41.17
C VAL A 455 19.06 -7.31 -39.66
N LYS A 456 18.92 -6.21 -38.91
CA LYS A 456 19.00 -6.23 -37.45
C LYS A 456 18.02 -7.22 -36.82
N GLN A 457 16.78 -7.25 -37.31
CA GLN A 457 15.77 -8.18 -36.79
C GLN A 457 16.09 -9.64 -37.15
N ILE A 458 16.54 -9.91 -38.38
CA ILE A 458 16.96 -11.26 -38.80
C ILE A 458 18.11 -11.75 -37.92
N ILE A 459 19.15 -10.95 -37.73
CA ILE A 459 20.29 -11.32 -36.89
C ILE A 459 19.87 -11.52 -35.42
N HIS A 460 18.97 -10.67 -34.91
CA HIS A 460 18.46 -10.80 -33.55
C HIS A 460 17.69 -12.12 -33.33
N GLU A 461 16.83 -12.51 -34.27
CA GLU A 461 16.11 -13.80 -34.24
C GLU A 461 17.06 -15.00 -34.32
N HIS A 462 18.23 -14.84 -34.96
CA HIS A 462 19.32 -15.82 -34.96
C HIS A 462 20.12 -15.85 -33.63
N GLY A 463 19.74 -15.05 -32.64
CA GLY A 463 20.44 -14.92 -31.35
C GLY A 463 21.75 -14.13 -31.45
N GLY A 464 21.93 -13.37 -32.53
CA GLY A 464 23.12 -12.57 -32.82
C GLY A 464 22.97 -11.10 -32.44
N ASN A 465 24.07 -10.36 -32.59
CA ASN A 465 24.09 -8.90 -32.50
C ASN A 465 24.68 -8.32 -33.79
N ILE A 466 24.21 -7.13 -34.19
CA ILE A 466 24.74 -6.37 -35.33
C ILE A 466 25.25 -5.00 -34.88
N ARG A 467 26.32 -4.52 -35.51
CA ARG A 467 26.92 -3.20 -35.27
C ARG A 467 27.45 -2.65 -36.59
N ALA A 468 27.71 -1.34 -36.61
CA ALA A 468 28.42 -0.70 -37.70
C ALA A 468 29.57 0.16 -37.16
N THR A 469 30.66 0.21 -37.91
CA THR A 469 31.76 1.14 -37.72
C THR A 469 32.01 1.81 -39.06
N SER A 470 32.05 3.14 -39.07
CA SER A 470 32.23 3.90 -40.30
C SER A 470 33.09 5.12 -40.05
N ARG A 471 33.80 5.55 -41.08
CA ARG A 471 34.58 6.78 -41.11
C ARG A 471 34.35 7.48 -42.43
N GLU A 472 34.03 8.77 -42.37
CA GLU A 472 33.85 9.58 -43.56
C GLU A 472 35.07 9.53 -44.47
N GLY A 473 34.83 9.30 -45.75
CA GLY A 473 35.83 9.19 -46.80
C GLY A 473 36.55 7.84 -46.90
N GLU A 474 36.49 6.99 -45.85
CA GLU A 474 37.16 5.68 -45.81
C GLU A 474 36.22 4.53 -46.17
N GLY A 475 34.99 4.51 -45.63
CA GLY A 475 34.04 3.44 -45.88
C GLY A 475 33.22 3.03 -44.66
N THR A 476 32.46 1.93 -44.78
CA THR A 476 31.61 1.39 -43.72
C THR A 476 31.82 -0.11 -43.55
N THR A 477 31.93 -0.54 -42.30
CA THR A 477 31.95 -1.95 -41.91
C THR A 477 30.68 -2.28 -41.13
N ILE A 478 29.90 -3.22 -41.63
CA ILE A 478 28.77 -3.82 -40.91
C ILE A 478 29.21 -5.18 -40.37
N SER A 479 29.15 -5.34 -39.06
CA SER A 479 29.59 -6.56 -38.38
C SER A 479 28.43 -7.20 -37.63
N PHE A 480 28.19 -8.50 -37.83
CA PHE A 480 27.19 -9.26 -37.08
C PHE A 480 27.72 -10.57 -36.52
N THR A 481 27.11 -11.05 -35.45
CA THR A 481 27.45 -12.33 -34.82
C THR A 481 26.38 -13.39 -35.03
N LEU A 482 26.81 -14.64 -35.11
CA LEU A 482 25.95 -15.83 -35.07
C LEU A 482 26.42 -16.75 -33.94
N LYS A 483 25.49 -17.46 -33.30
CA LYS A 483 25.83 -18.42 -32.26
C LYS A 483 26.47 -19.67 -32.87
N ARG A 484 27.73 -19.91 -32.54
CA ARG A 484 28.46 -21.13 -32.95
C ARG A 484 27.83 -22.34 -32.27
N MET A 485 27.65 -23.42 -33.02
CA MET A 485 27.39 -24.74 -32.47
C MET A 485 28.71 -25.50 -32.40
N GLU A 486 28.97 -26.15 -31.25
CA GLU A 486 30.04 -27.14 -31.17
C GLU A 486 29.76 -28.25 -32.20
N GLY A 487 30.75 -28.52 -33.04
CA GLY A 487 30.64 -29.63 -33.97
C GLY A 487 30.76 -30.92 -33.20
N GLU A 488 29.68 -31.69 -33.06
CA GLU A 488 29.83 -33.14 -32.98
C GLU A 488 30.58 -33.55 -34.26
N MET A 489 31.84 -33.97 -34.11
CA MET A 489 32.50 -34.78 -35.11
C MET A 489 31.65 -36.04 -35.25
N ASP A 490 30.95 -36.17 -36.38
CA ASP A 490 30.38 -37.46 -36.77
C ASP A 490 31.51 -38.51 -36.69
N SER A 491 31.26 -39.53 -35.86
CA SER A 491 32.17 -40.63 -35.58
C SER A 491 32.24 -41.61 -36.74
#